data_AF-A0A142WX12-F1
#
_entry.id   AF-A0A142WX12-F1
#
_cell.length_a   1.000
_cell.length_b   1.000
_cell.length_c   1.000
_cell.angle_alpha   90.00
_cell.angle_beta   90.00
_cell.angle_gamma   90.00
#
_symmetry.space_group_name_H-M   'P 1'
#
loop_
_entity.id
_entity.type
_entity.pdbx_description
1 polymer ?
#
loop_
_entity_poly.entity_id
_entity_poly.type
_entity_poly.pdbx_seq_one_letter_code
_entity_poly.pdbx_strand_id
1 'polypeptide(L)'
;MPSAFQFDCPHCQARLRARDRKNVGREMACPECGQPLLLKEADDGGILALAAKPAPRPRAVSSGRWPIRIVVGATILMCLGLLVFVLREQPAGTQAEVPRPPASDPAAPQDGVAAAPAPAPDPNEPEPAKRMRLLGEWLTDAFDGEGAFPLATEGLEDVTQENRLSWLARIARQSVADGTPPPSLTLPWNAPENDRFVRRRLPPFQISGLAAAGPDGYPAGHFVGVAGVGADGAALPKTHPRAGIFGWDRRTTEEDVRDGLSNTFLVLGREDHLHSWADGQHSIRPLTAEPYVRGPDGFGTGEPEGMHVLLADGSVKFLSSATAPVVFRRYAAMADGQTLDPMSPGDPLDAPAPVVPSSTSPPAMAAVGPGTPSAPAPGMPNAGLPADPPILPQLAPEVPMIDFERALAQRLREYRVPTPVPAEDVLYELQEIAAVPLDWSALDAENALDGKMLALSMQNTTVEALIDAVARELSAKVVRDRRAIRFVPLMAPSAN
;
A
#
# COMPACT_ATOMS: atom_id res chain seq x y z
N MET A 1 -9.87 -33.42 -13.02
CA MET A 1 -9.98 -32.37 -11.99
C MET A 1 -10.67 -32.97 -10.77
N PRO A 2 -10.14 -32.83 -9.54
CA PRO A 2 -10.82 -33.33 -8.35
C PRO A 2 -12.11 -32.53 -8.11
N SER A 3 -13.24 -33.24 -8.02
CA SER A 3 -14.56 -32.66 -7.77
C SER A 3 -14.61 -32.06 -6.36
N ALA A 4 -14.93 -30.77 -6.24
CA ALA A 4 -15.13 -30.15 -4.93
C ALA A 4 -16.44 -30.66 -4.28
N PHE A 5 -16.38 -31.00 -3.00
CA PHE A 5 -17.54 -31.47 -2.23
C PHE A 5 -18.23 -30.28 -1.53
N GLN A 6 -19.56 -30.25 -1.55
CA GLN A 6 -20.38 -29.22 -0.89
C GLN A 6 -21.06 -29.79 0.34
N PHE A 7 -21.12 -29.03 1.42
CA PHE A 7 -21.82 -29.38 2.66
C PHE A 7 -22.27 -28.12 3.39
N ASP A 8 -23.30 -28.24 4.24
CA ASP A 8 -23.83 -27.11 5.00
C ASP A 8 -23.24 -27.09 6.42
N CYS A 9 -22.94 -25.90 6.94
CA CYS A 9 -22.46 -25.73 8.30
C CYS A 9 -23.59 -26.04 9.32
N PRO A 10 -23.40 -26.96 10.28
CA PRO A 10 -24.43 -27.28 11.29
C PRO A 10 -24.74 -26.12 12.26
N HIS A 11 -23.90 -25.08 12.32
CA HIS A 11 -24.11 -23.93 13.21
C HIS A 11 -24.84 -22.76 12.57
N CYS A 12 -24.50 -22.41 11.31
CA CYS A 12 -25.07 -21.24 10.62
C CYS A 12 -25.75 -21.55 9.29
N GLN A 13 -25.77 -22.82 8.86
CA GLN A 13 -26.33 -23.28 7.58
C GLN A 13 -25.67 -22.70 6.32
N ALA A 14 -24.50 -22.08 6.45
CA ALA A 14 -23.74 -21.64 5.28
C ALA A 14 -23.26 -22.83 4.44
N ARG A 15 -23.37 -22.69 3.11
CA ARG A 15 -22.99 -23.72 2.14
C ARG A 15 -21.49 -23.64 1.83
N LEU A 16 -20.72 -24.58 2.38
CA LEU A 16 -19.26 -24.61 2.30
C LEU A 16 -18.77 -25.57 1.21
N ARG A 17 -17.53 -25.38 0.76
CA ARG A 17 -16.85 -26.25 -0.24
C ARG A 17 -15.48 -26.70 0.26
N ALA A 18 -15.23 -28.01 0.25
CA ALA A 18 -13.90 -28.57 0.47
C ALA A 18 -13.31 -29.09 -0.86
N ARG A 19 -12.10 -28.64 -1.20
CA ARG A 19 -11.39 -29.04 -2.42
C ARG A 19 -10.66 -30.38 -2.30
N ASP A 20 -10.27 -30.77 -1.09
CA ASP A 20 -9.46 -31.98 -0.83
C ASP A 20 -10.09 -32.83 0.28
N ARG A 21 -10.19 -34.14 0.04
CA ARG A 21 -10.62 -35.16 1.02
C ARG A 21 -9.64 -35.32 2.18
N LYS A 22 -8.40 -34.82 2.07
CA LYS A 22 -7.43 -34.79 3.18
C LYS A 22 -7.91 -34.03 4.42
N ASN A 23 -8.95 -33.19 4.29
CA ASN A 23 -9.56 -32.49 5.41
C ASN A 23 -10.60 -33.34 6.17
N VAL A 24 -10.99 -34.50 5.65
CA VAL A 24 -11.86 -35.46 6.37
C VAL A 24 -11.10 -35.96 7.61
N GLY A 25 -11.74 -35.90 8.76
CA GLY A 25 -11.17 -36.23 10.06
C GLY A 25 -10.42 -35.09 10.76
N ARG A 26 -10.30 -33.90 10.14
CA ARG A 26 -9.72 -32.71 10.77
C ARG A 26 -10.79 -31.75 11.28
N GLU A 27 -10.49 -31.09 12.39
CA GLU A 27 -11.29 -29.95 12.87
C GLU A 27 -10.87 -28.68 12.13
N MET A 28 -11.85 -27.90 11.68
CA MET A 28 -11.63 -26.61 11.03
C MET A 28 -12.69 -25.60 11.48
N ALA A 29 -12.35 -24.32 11.55
CA ALA A 29 -13.34 -23.29 11.85
C ALA A 29 -14.20 -22.99 10.61
N CYS A 30 -15.51 -22.81 10.81
CA CYS A 30 -16.39 -22.30 9.76
C CYS A 30 -15.97 -20.86 9.39
N PRO A 31 -15.73 -20.53 8.11
CA PRO A 31 -15.32 -19.17 7.71
C PRO A 31 -16.41 -18.12 7.96
N GLU A 32 -17.68 -18.53 8.01
CA GLU A 32 -18.81 -17.62 8.20
C GLU A 32 -19.10 -17.33 9.69
N CYS A 33 -18.97 -18.32 10.58
CA CYS A 33 -19.37 -18.17 11.99
C CYS A 33 -18.29 -18.49 13.02
N GLY A 34 -17.11 -18.92 12.60
CA GLY A 34 -15.96 -19.24 13.46
C GLY A 34 -16.11 -20.49 14.33
N GLN A 35 -17.25 -21.17 14.32
CA GLN A 35 -17.45 -22.38 15.14
C GLN A 35 -16.66 -23.58 14.58
N PRO A 36 -16.09 -24.43 15.45
CA PRO A 36 -15.31 -25.58 15.02
C PRO A 36 -16.20 -26.69 14.44
N LEU A 37 -15.79 -27.21 13.28
CA LEU A 37 -16.48 -28.24 12.51
C LEU A 37 -15.54 -29.43 12.30
N LEU A 38 -16.07 -30.65 12.41
CA LEU A 38 -15.37 -31.89 12.06
C LEU A 38 -15.97 -32.45 10.77
N LEU A 39 -15.15 -32.58 9.73
CA LEU A 39 -15.58 -33.21 8.48
C LEU A 39 -15.52 -34.73 8.61
N LYS A 40 -16.63 -35.43 8.34
CA LYS A 40 -16.70 -36.89 8.25
C LYS A 40 -17.21 -37.34 6.89
N GLU A 41 -16.75 -38.51 6.45
CA GLU A 41 -17.30 -39.17 5.28
C GLU A 41 -18.69 -39.74 5.63
N ALA A 42 -19.66 -39.50 4.75
CA ALA A 42 -21.03 -40.00 4.87
C ALA A 42 -21.14 -41.38 4.21
N ASP A 43 -22.17 -42.14 4.57
CA ASP A 43 -22.37 -43.51 4.05
C ASP A 43 -22.59 -43.56 2.53
N ASP A 44 -22.98 -42.44 1.92
CA ASP A 44 -23.15 -42.27 0.47
C ASP A 44 -21.87 -41.83 -0.26
N GLY A 45 -20.73 -41.76 0.45
CA GLY A 45 -19.47 -41.26 -0.08
C GLY A 45 -19.37 -39.72 -0.14
N GLY A 46 -20.38 -39.00 0.37
CA GLY A 46 -20.36 -37.56 0.58
C GLY A 46 -19.50 -37.15 1.78
N ILE A 47 -19.39 -35.84 2.02
CA ILE A 47 -18.75 -35.28 3.21
C ILE A 47 -19.82 -34.53 4.01
N LEU A 48 -19.95 -34.84 5.30
CA LEU A 48 -20.82 -34.15 6.24
C LEU A 48 -19.97 -33.37 7.25
N ALA A 49 -20.39 -32.15 7.57
CA ALA A 49 -19.84 -31.39 8.69
C ALA A 49 -20.63 -31.66 9.96
N LEU A 50 -19.94 -32.11 11.01
CA LEU A 50 -20.50 -32.28 12.34
C LEU A 50 -20.00 -31.16 13.24
N ALA A 51 -20.84 -30.70 14.17
CA ALA A 51 -20.43 -29.78 15.21
C ALA A 51 -19.33 -30.43 16.07
N ALA A 52 -18.13 -29.87 16.06
CA ALA A 52 -17.07 -30.34 16.94
C ALA A 52 -17.40 -29.91 18.37
N LYS A 53 -17.19 -30.80 19.34
CA LYS A 53 -17.37 -30.45 20.75
C LYS A 53 -16.36 -29.36 21.07
N PRO A 54 -16.76 -28.17 21.52
CA PRO A 54 -15.81 -27.10 21.79
C PRO A 54 -14.77 -27.62 22.78
N ALA A 55 -13.50 -27.54 22.39
CA ALA A 55 -12.40 -27.93 23.26
C ALA A 55 -12.60 -27.23 24.61
N PRO A 56 -12.42 -27.93 25.75
CA PRO A 56 -12.54 -27.29 27.06
C PRO A 56 -11.59 -26.11 27.06
N ARG A 57 -12.17 -24.89 27.13
CA ARG A 57 -11.38 -23.66 27.21
C ARG A 57 -10.35 -23.88 28.32
N PRO A 58 -9.04 -23.67 28.09
CA PRO A 58 -8.07 -23.71 29.16
C PRO A 58 -8.63 -22.81 30.27
N ARG A 59 -8.88 -23.40 31.44
CA ARG A 59 -9.40 -22.67 32.59
C ARG A 59 -8.46 -21.49 32.77
N ALA A 60 -8.96 -20.29 32.53
CA ALA A 60 -8.25 -19.06 32.83
C ALA A 60 -7.77 -19.21 34.27
N VAL A 61 -6.45 -19.29 34.45
CA VAL A 61 -5.82 -19.30 35.76
C VAL A 61 -6.31 -18.02 36.41
N SER A 62 -7.20 -18.14 37.39
CA SER A 62 -7.69 -17.00 38.14
C SER A 62 -6.50 -16.44 38.88
N SER A 63 -5.85 -15.44 38.30
CA SER A 63 -4.86 -14.61 38.97
C SER A 63 -5.54 -14.09 40.23
N GLY A 64 -4.95 -14.44 41.37
CA GLY A 64 -5.51 -14.18 42.68
C GLY A 64 -5.88 -12.71 42.79
N ARG A 65 -7.12 -12.46 43.19
CA ARG A 65 -7.59 -11.15 43.64
C ARG A 65 -6.77 -10.72 44.85
N TRP A 66 -5.62 -10.11 44.60
CA TRP A 66 -4.93 -9.26 45.56
C TRP A 66 -5.78 -8.00 45.80
N PRO A 67 -5.85 -7.44 47.01
CA PRO A 67 -6.82 -6.42 47.36
C PRO A 67 -6.46 -5.08 46.69
N ILE A 68 -7.03 -4.84 45.50
CA ILE A 68 -6.94 -3.61 44.69
C ILE A 68 -7.32 -2.34 45.48
N ARG A 69 -8.01 -2.49 46.63
CA ARG A 69 -8.38 -1.37 47.49
C ARG A 69 -7.20 -0.65 48.16
N ILE A 70 -6.04 -1.29 48.33
CA ILE A 70 -4.88 -0.64 48.97
C ILE A 70 -4.06 0.18 47.96
N VAL A 71 -3.93 -0.31 46.72
CA VAL A 71 -3.12 0.38 45.69
C VAL A 71 -3.78 1.67 45.22
N VAL A 72 -5.10 1.67 45.00
CA VAL A 72 -5.82 2.87 44.57
C VAL A 72 -5.78 3.99 45.63
N GLY A 73 -5.84 3.62 46.92
CA GLY A 73 -5.74 4.60 48.01
C GLY A 73 -4.37 5.28 48.09
N ALA A 74 -3.29 4.52 47.89
CA ALA A 74 -1.93 5.06 47.91
C ALA A 74 -1.65 6.00 46.72
N THR A 75 -2.14 5.66 45.53
CA THR A 75 -1.96 6.50 44.33
C THR A 75 -2.69 7.84 44.45
N ILE A 76 -3.92 7.85 44.99
CA ILE A 76 -4.68 9.09 45.18
C ILE A 76 -3.97 10.01 46.20
N LEU A 77 -3.46 9.47 47.31
CA LEU A 77 -2.71 10.24 48.30
C LEU A 77 -1.40 10.81 47.74
N MET A 78 -0.69 10.05 46.91
CA MET A 78 0.53 10.50 46.26
C MET A 78 0.25 11.61 45.24
N CYS A 79 -0.80 11.49 44.42
CA CYS A 79 -1.21 12.55 43.50
C CYS A 79 -1.67 13.82 44.23
N LEU A 80 -2.41 13.70 45.34
CA LEU A 80 -2.81 14.86 46.14
C LEU A 80 -1.59 15.56 46.78
N GLY A 81 -0.63 14.78 47.27
CA GLY A 81 0.62 15.30 47.83
C GLY A 81 1.45 16.07 46.79
N LEU A 82 1.55 15.54 45.58
CA LEU A 82 2.27 16.19 44.47
C LEU A 82 1.57 17.50 44.06
N LEU A 83 0.24 17.52 44.01
CA LEU A 83 -0.52 18.73 43.68
C LEU A 83 -0.31 19.83 44.73
N VAL A 84 -0.32 19.49 46.02
CA VAL A 84 -0.08 20.45 47.11
C VAL A 84 1.36 20.96 47.08
N PHE A 85 2.33 20.11 46.75
CA PHE A 85 3.74 20.50 46.65
C PHE A 85 3.98 21.51 45.52
N VAL A 86 3.44 21.26 44.32
CA VAL A 86 3.54 22.18 43.17
C VAL A 86 2.86 23.52 43.44
N LEU A 87 1.76 23.52 44.19
CA LEU A 87 1.07 24.77 44.56
C LEU A 87 1.76 25.55 45.68
N ARG A 88 2.67 24.92 46.46
CA ARG A 88 3.37 25.59 47.57
C ARG A 88 4.74 26.16 47.19
N GLU A 89 5.39 25.64 46.16
CA GLU A 89 6.73 26.07 45.72
C GLU A 89 6.72 27.05 44.54
N GLN A 90 5.79 28.01 44.49
CA GLN A 90 6.01 29.19 43.66
C GLN A 90 6.69 30.29 44.48
N PRO A 91 8.03 30.39 44.51
CA PRO A 91 8.69 31.57 45.01
C PRO A 91 8.38 32.73 44.07
N ALA A 92 7.95 33.86 44.65
CA ALA A 92 7.88 35.13 43.96
C ALA A 92 9.30 35.55 43.54
N GLY A 93 9.71 35.11 42.35
CA GLY A 93 10.99 35.47 41.75
C GLY A 93 10.92 36.88 41.19
N THR A 94 11.45 37.84 41.96
CA THR A 94 11.83 39.16 41.49
C THR A 94 12.80 39.01 40.31
N GLN A 95 12.33 39.31 39.09
CA GLN A 95 13.21 39.35 37.92
C GLN A 95 14.11 40.58 38.05
N ALA A 96 15.40 40.34 38.20
CA ALA A 96 16.44 41.37 38.05
C ALA A 96 16.52 41.76 36.57
N GLU A 97 16.38 43.06 36.33
CA GLU A 97 16.42 43.69 35.02
C GLU A 97 17.82 43.58 34.41
N VAL A 98 17.92 42.78 33.33
CA VAL A 98 19.12 42.69 32.49
C VAL A 98 19.16 43.94 31.58
N PRO A 99 20.28 44.67 31.48
CA PRO A 99 20.38 45.85 30.64
C PRO A 99 20.13 45.49 29.17
N ARG A 100 19.06 46.06 28.62
CA ARG A 100 18.64 45.93 27.22
C ARG A 100 19.70 46.60 26.32
N PRO A 101 20.27 45.89 25.31
CA PRO A 101 21.09 46.53 24.29
C PRO A 101 20.27 47.57 23.52
N PRO A 102 20.89 48.63 22.97
CA PRO A 102 20.19 49.73 22.30
C PRO A 102 19.29 49.18 21.19
N ALA A 103 18.02 49.59 21.25
CA ALA A 103 16.97 49.18 20.35
C ALA A 103 17.39 49.39 18.90
N SER A 104 17.49 48.29 18.15
CA SER A 104 17.20 48.33 16.72
C SER A 104 15.69 48.47 16.61
N ASP A 105 15.23 49.43 15.82
CA ASP A 105 13.81 49.71 15.62
C ASP A 105 13.02 48.40 15.39
N PRO A 106 11.92 48.17 16.13
CA PRO A 106 11.09 47.01 15.90
C PRO A 106 10.51 47.13 14.49
N ALA A 107 10.98 46.28 13.57
CA ALA A 107 10.31 46.06 12.31
C ALA A 107 8.85 45.74 12.64
N ALA A 108 7.96 46.54 12.03
CA ALA A 108 6.52 46.43 12.19
C ALA A 108 6.08 44.95 12.04
N PRO A 109 5.05 44.51 12.79
CA PRO A 109 4.47 43.20 12.56
C PRO A 109 4.12 43.12 11.07
N GLN A 110 4.76 42.19 10.37
CA GLN A 110 4.36 41.87 9.00
C GLN A 110 2.98 41.25 9.12
N ASP A 111 1.96 42.08 8.90
CA ASP A 111 0.58 41.64 8.72
C ASP A 111 0.59 40.42 7.80
N GLY A 112 -0.01 39.33 8.27
CA GLY A 112 -0.01 38.04 7.60
C GLY A 112 -0.38 38.19 6.13
N VAL A 113 0.63 38.13 5.27
CA VAL A 113 0.42 37.98 3.83
C VAL A 113 -0.15 36.58 3.69
N ALA A 114 -1.48 36.51 3.59
CA ALA A 114 -2.16 35.29 3.23
C ALA A 114 -1.44 34.69 2.03
N ALA A 115 -1.01 33.42 2.15
CA ALA A 115 -0.33 32.72 1.08
C ALA A 115 -1.13 32.93 -0.21
N ALA A 116 -0.46 33.42 -1.26
CA ALA A 116 -1.12 33.65 -2.53
C ALA A 116 -1.80 32.34 -2.97
N PRO A 117 -3.06 32.39 -3.44
CA PRO A 117 -3.76 31.19 -3.90
C PRO A 117 -2.90 30.47 -4.94
N ALA A 118 -2.82 29.15 -4.83
CA ALA A 118 -2.06 28.34 -5.76
C ALA A 118 -2.50 28.66 -7.21
N PRO A 119 -1.55 28.81 -8.16
CA PRO A 119 -1.89 29.07 -9.56
C PRO A 119 -2.82 27.97 -10.08
N ALA A 120 -3.79 28.35 -10.92
CA ALA A 120 -4.68 27.39 -11.56
C ALA A 120 -3.86 26.34 -12.33
N PRO A 121 -4.28 25.06 -12.34
CA PRO A 121 -3.54 24.00 -13.01
C PRO A 121 -3.39 24.30 -14.51
N ASP A 122 -2.19 24.04 -15.05
CA ASP A 122 -1.92 24.14 -16.49
C ASP A 122 -2.74 23.08 -17.24
N PRO A 123 -3.58 23.45 -18.22
CA PRO A 123 -4.36 22.48 -18.98
C PRO A 123 -3.50 21.48 -19.77
N ASN A 124 -2.24 21.80 -20.05
CA ASN A 124 -1.30 20.93 -20.76
C ASN A 124 -0.33 20.19 -19.84
N GLU A 125 -0.64 20.16 -18.54
CA GLU A 125 0.20 19.47 -17.59
C GLU A 125 0.32 17.96 -17.92
N PRO A 126 1.54 17.39 -17.87
CA PRO A 126 1.73 15.96 -18.04
C PRO A 126 0.90 15.14 -17.06
N GLU A 127 0.34 14.03 -17.54
CA GLU A 127 -0.53 13.16 -16.75
C GLU A 127 0.07 12.75 -15.38
N PRO A 128 1.37 12.36 -15.27
CA PRO A 128 1.95 11.99 -13.99
C PRO A 128 1.92 13.16 -12.98
N ALA A 129 2.14 14.38 -13.45
CA ALA A 129 2.14 15.58 -12.62
C ALA A 129 0.72 15.89 -12.10
N LYS A 130 -0.29 15.75 -12.97
CA LYS A 130 -1.70 15.90 -12.59
C LYS A 130 -2.11 14.92 -11.50
N ARG A 131 -1.69 13.64 -11.62
CA ARG A 131 -1.98 12.61 -10.60
C ARG A 131 -1.24 12.87 -9.29
N MET A 132 0.02 13.29 -9.35
CA MET A 132 0.78 13.68 -8.15
C MET A 132 0.16 14.87 -7.45
N ARG A 133 -0.36 15.87 -8.18
CA ARG A 133 -1.06 17.00 -7.56
C ARG A 133 -2.32 16.56 -6.83
N LEU A 134 -3.16 15.74 -7.47
CA LEU A 134 -4.34 15.18 -6.82
C LEU A 134 -3.98 14.37 -5.55
N LEU A 135 -2.90 13.60 -5.61
CA LEU A 135 -2.39 12.86 -4.45
C LEU A 135 -1.86 13.80 -3.35
N GLY A 136 -1.21 14.89 -3.75
CA GLY A 136 -0.77 15.97 -2.86
C GLY A 136 -1.94 16.62 -2.13
N GLU A 137 -3.03 16.96 -2.84
CA GLU A 137 -4.25 17.50 -2.24
C GLU A 137 -4.81 16.55 -1.16
N TRP A 138 -4.92 15.25 -1.45
CA TRP A 138 -5.38 14.27 -0.46
C TRP A 138 -4.45 14.09 0.73
N LEU A 139 -3.14 14.17 0.51
CA LEU A 139 -2.14 14.08 1.57
C LEU A 139 -2.14 15.33 2.46
N THR A 140 -2.33 16.51 1.88
CA THR A 140 -2.50 17.77 2.61
C THR A 140 -3.77 17.72 3.46
N ASP A 141 -4.90 17.29 2.90
CA ASP A 141 -6.15 17.13 3.66
C ASP A 141 -5.96 16.14 4.84
N ALA A 142 -5.26 15.03 4.60
CA ALA A 142 -4.94 14.05 5.63
C ALA A 142 -4.00 14.63 6.70
N PHE A 143 -3.02 15.45 6.30
CA PHE A 143 -2.09 16.13 7.18
C PHE A 143 -2.81 17.16 8.06
N ASP A 144 -3.64 18.02 7.48
CA ASP A 144 -4.43 19.05 8.18
C ASP A 144 -5.35 18.43 9.24
N GLY A 145 -5.91 17.25 8.95
CA GLY A 145 -6.74 16.52 9.91
C GLY A 145 -5.97 15.90 11.08
N GLU A 146 -4.68 15.63 10.93
CA GLU A 146 -3.89 14.83 11.87
C GLU A 146 -2.71 15.55 12.53
N GLY A 147 -2.28 16.68 11.96
CA GLY A 147 -1.05 17.39 12.29
C GLY A 147 0.22 16.58 11.96
N ALA A 148 0.12 15.56 11.12
CA ALA A 148 1.22 14.67 10.77
C ALA A 148 1.01 13.98 9.44
N PHE A 149 2.10 13.62 8.77
CA PHE A 149 2.06 12.79 7.57
C PHE A 149 1.57 11.37 7.92
N PRO A 150 0.87 10.68 7.00
CA PRO A 150 0.39 9.33 7.23
C PRO A 150 1.53 8.36 7.58
N LEU A 151 1.24 7.38 8.44
CA LEU A 151 2.11 6.22 8.63
C LEU A 151 2.22 5.44 7.33
N ALA A 152 3.37 4.77 7.10
CA ALA A 152 3.55 3.94 5.92
C ALA A 152 2.50 2.81 5.80
N THR A 153 2.09 2.27 6.95
CA THR A 153 1.13 1.17 7.04
C THR A 153 0.01 1.46 8.05
N GLU A 154 -1.20 0.98 7.76
CA GLU A 154 -2.34 0.94 8.67
C GLU A 154 -2.67 -0.51 9.06
N GLY A 155 -2.92 -0.75 10.36
CA GLY A 155 -3.41 -2.03 10.85
C GLY A 155 -3.18 -2.22 12.34
N LEU A 156 -3.70 -3.32 12.89
CA LEU A 156 -3.41 -3.73 14.27
C LEU A 156 -1.97 -4.22 14.42
N GLU A 157 -1.43 -4.10 15.64
CA GLU A 157 -0.09 -4.57 15.99
C GLU A 157 0.13 -6.06 15.69
N ASP A 158 -0.93 -6.88 15.79
CA ASP A 158 -0.89 -8.33 15.55
C ASP A 158 -0.67 -8.72 14.07
N VAL A 159 -0.86 -7.78 13.13
CA VAL A 159 -0.56 -7.99 11.72
C VAL A 159 0.86 -7.52 11.47
N THR A 160 1.71 -8.39 10.91
CA THR A 160 3.09 -8.01 10.57
C THR A 160 3.10 -6.86 9.59
N GLN A 161 4.12 -6.01 9.63
CA GLN A 161 4.22 -4.82 8.78
C GLN A 161 4.03 -5.15 7.29
N GLU A 162 4.49 -6.33 6.84
CA GLU A 162 4.36 -6.75 5.44
C GLU A 162 2.92 -7.03 5.01
N ASN A 163 2.06 -7.35 5.97
CA ASN A 163 0.67 -7.72 5.73
C ASN A 163 -0.30 -6.56 5.97
N ARG A 164 0.16 -5.43 6.50
CA ARG A 164 -0.69 -4.27 6.77
C ARG A 164 -1.12 -3.57 5.48
N LEU A 165 -2.21 -2.80 5.57
CA LEU A 165 -2.66 -1.93 4.48
C LEU A 165 -1.71 -0.75 4.33
N SER A 166 -1.54 -0.24 3.11
CA SER A 166 -0.71 0.93 2.84
C SER A 166 -1.35 2.26 3.23
N TRP A 167 -0.54 3.31 3.28
CA TRP A 167 -1.02 4.69 3.34
C TRP A 167 -1.88 5.08 2.12
N LEU A 168 -1.64 4.51 0.93
CA LEU A 168 -2.50 4.69 -0.23
C LEU A 168 -3.89 4.08 0.00
N ALA A 169 -3.98 2.95 0.69
CA ALA A 169 -5.26 2.34 1.02
C ALA A 169 -6.07 3.17 2.02
N ARG A 170 -5.39 3.81 2.96
CA ARG A 170 -5.98 4.83 3.83
C ARG A 170 -6.58 5.98 3.02
N ILE A 171 -5.81 6.56 2.10
CA ILE A 171 -6.29 7.66 1.24
C ILE A 171 -7.47 7.19 0.38
N ALA A 172 -7.39 6.01 -0.22
CA ALA A 172 -8.49 5.44 -1.00
C ALA A 172 -9.79 5.26 -0.21
N ARG A 173 -9.69 4.89 1.08
CA ARG A 173 -10.86 4.78 1.98
C ARG A 173 -11.51 6.14 2.25
N GLN A 174 -10.72 7.21 2.33
CA GLN A 174 -11.19 8.56 2.67
C GLN A 174 -11.70 9.32 1.44
N SER A 175 -10.98 9.21 0.32
CA SER A 175 -11.16 10.08 -0.85
C SER A 175 -11.95 9.44 -1.99
N VAL A 176 -12.08 8.11 -2.03
CA VAL A 176 -12.78 7.39 -3.12
C VAL A 176 -14.12 6.87 -2.62
N ALA A 177 -15.16 7.71 -2.69
CA ALA A 177 -16.53 7.36 -2.35
C ALA A 177 -17.21 6.63 -3.51
N ASP A 178 -17.08 5.31 -3.57
CA ASP A 178 -17.71 4.45 -4.61
C ASP A 178 -18.76 3.49 -4.05
N GLY A 179 -19.06 3.58 -2.75
CA GLY A 179 -19.97 2.66 -2.05
C GLY A 179 -19.36 1.27 -1.79
N THR A 180 -18.08 1.05 -2.08
CA THR A 180 -17.37 -0.17 -1.68
C THR A 180 -17.18 -0.17 -0.16
N PRO A 181 -17.50 -1.28 0.53
CA PRO A 181 -17.22 -1.40 1.95
C PRO A 181 -15.74 -1.14 2.26
N PRO A 182 -15.42 -0.41 3.34
CA PRO A 182 -14.02 -0.20 3.73
C PRO A 182 -13.35 -1.54 4.08
N PRO A 183 -12.03 -1.67 3.88
CA PRO A 183 -11.31 -2.89 4.23
C PRO A 183 -11.25 -3.05 5.76
N SER A 184 -11.08 -4.29 6.21
CA SER A 184 -10.73 -4.61 7.59
C SER A 184 -9.26 -4.30 7.87
N LEU A 185 -9.01 -3.45 8.87
CA LEU A 185 -7.66 -3.11 9.36
C LEU A 185 -7.04 -4.18 10.25
N THR A 186 -7.82 -5.20 10.62
CA THR A 186 -7.38 -6.29 11.50
C THR A 186 -6.89 -7.51 10.73
N LEU A 187 -7.00 -7.47 9.40
CA LEU A 187 -6.66 -8.56 8.50
C LEU A 187 -5.57 -8.11 7.52
N PRO A 188 -4.80 -9.06 6.95
CA PRO A 188 -3.86 -8.76 5.88
C PRO A 188 -4.50 -8.00 4.72
N TRP A 189 -3.75 -7.15 4.03
CA TRP A 189 -4.25 -6.38 2.89
C TRP A 189 -4.81 -7.28 1.78
N ASN A 190 -4.23 -8.48 1.60
CA ASN A 190 -4.65 -9.48 0.62
C ASN A 190 -5.61 -10.55 1.19
N ALA A 191 -6.17 -10.34 2.37
CA ALA A 191 -7.17 -11.24 2.93
C ALA A 191 -8.42 -11.29 2.04
N PRO A 192 -9.14 -12.42 1.94
CA PRO A 192 -10.36 -12.54 1.13
C PRO A 192 -11.41 -11.44 1.40
N GLU A 193 -11.50 -10.97 2.65
CA GLU A 193 -12.39 -9.91 3.09
C GLU A 193 -11.98 -8.53 2.55
N ASN A 194 -10.68 -8.31 2.33
CA ASN A 194 -10.11 -7.09 1.79
C ASN A 194 -9.96 -7.14 0.26
N ASP A 195 -9.98 -8.35 -0.34
CA ASP A 195 -9.70 -8.57 -1.76
C ASP A 195 -10.59 -7.73 -2.69
N ARG A 196 -11.88 -7.59 -2.38
CA ARG A 196 -12.79 -6.74 -3.16
C ARG A 196 -12.36 -5.27 -3.17
N PHE A 197 -11.92 -4.74 -2.04
CA PHE A 197 -11.45 -3.36 -1.92
C PHE A 197 -10.12 -3.16 -2.66
N VAL A 198 -9.21 -4.12 -2.53
CA VAL A 198 -7.85 -4.06 -3.10
C VAL A 198 -7.80 -4.33 -4.60
N ARG A 199 -8.69 -5.16 -5.14
CA ARG A 199 -8.75 -5.43 -6.59
C ARG A 199 -9.28 -4.28 -7.43
N ARG A 200 -9.70 -3.19 -6.80
CA ARG A 200 -10.09 -1.98 -7.53
C ARG A 200 -8.89 -1.38 -8.23
N ARG A 201 -9.07 -1.07 -9.50
CA ARG A 201 -8.18 -0.15 -10.20
C ARG A 201 -8.54 1.26 -9.77
N LEU A 202 -7.56 1.97 -9.23
CA LEU A 202 -7.74 3.35 -8.82
C LEU A 202 -6.90 4.20 -9.77
N PRO A 203 -7.51 4.79 -10.82
CA PRO A 203 -6.77 5.61 -11.77
C PRO A 203 -5.89 6.66 -11.07
N PRO A 204 -6.33 7.35 -9.99
CA PRO A 204 -5.47 8.31 -9.29
C PRO A 204 -4.12 7.75 -8.79
N PHE A 205 -4.00 6.43 -8.66
CA PHE A 205 -2.76 5.75 -8.26
C PHE A 205 -1.99 5.12 -9.42
N GLN A 206 -2.45 5.27 -10.66
CA GLN A 206 -1.90 4.61 -11.85
C GLN A 206 -1.61 5.61 -12.94
N ILE A 207 -0.37 5.65 -13.39
CA ILE A 207 0.09 6.39 -14.59
C ILE A 207 -0.21 5.58 -15.85
N SER A 208 -0.84 6.20 -16.84
CA SER A 208 -1.13 5.62 -18.15
C SER A 208 0.16 5.21 -18.88
N GLY A 209 0.12 4.07 -19.58
CA GLY A 209 1.28 3.51 -20.30
C GLY A 209 2.23 2.64 -19.45
N LEU A 210 2.10 2.66 -18.12
CA LEU A 210 2.78 1.72 -17.24
C LEU A 210 1.92 0.47 -16.96
N ALA A 211 2.54 -0.61 -16.50
CA ALA A 211 1.83 -1.87 -16.24
C ALA A 211 0.80 -1.72 -15.10
N ALA A 212 -0.48 -1.91 -15.40
CA ALA A 212 -1.58 -1.67 -14.46
C ALA A 212 -1.65 -2.66 -13.27
N ALA A 213 -0.83 -3.71 -13.24
CA ALA A 213 -0.82 -4.73 -12.19
C ALA A 213 0.61 -5.21 -11.88
N GLY A 214 0.83 -5.55 -10.62
CA GLY A 214 2.08 -6.17 -10.16
C GLY A 214 2.17 -7.66 -10.52
N PRO A 215 3.32 -8.32 -10.23
CA PRO A 215 3.51 -9.75 -10.43
C PRO A 215 2.60 -10.61 -9.53
N ASP A 216 2.03 -10.02 -8.48
CA ASP A 216 1.02 -10.60 -7.59
C ASP A 216 -0.40 -10.61 -8.20
N GLY A 217 -0.60 -10.00 -9.37
CA GLY A 217 -1.88 -9.92 -10.06
C GLY A 217 -2.87 -8.91 -9.43
N TYR A 218 -2.41 -8.07 -8.51
CA TYR A 218 -3.20 -6.97 -7.95
C TYR A 218 -2.93 -5.66 -8.71
N PRO A 219 -3.91 -4.73 -8.75
CA PRO A 219 -3.71 -3.42 -9.38
C PRO A 219 -2.52 -2.69 -8.76
N ALA A 220 -1.58 -2.27 -9.60
CA ALA A 220 -0.37 -1.62 -9.15
C ALA A 220 -0.67 -0.22 -8.62
N GLY A 221 0.05 0.20 -7.57
CA GLY A 221 0.24 1.63 -7.30
C GLY A 221 1.50 2.10 -8.03
N HIS A 222 1.47 3.21 -8.76
CA HIS A 222 2.64 3.79 -9.44
C HIS A 222 3.30 4.90 -8.61
N PHE A 223 2.89 5.05 -7.35
CA PHE A 223 3.41 6.05 -6.44
C PHE A 223 3.85 5.39 -5.14
N VAL A 224 4.95 5.86 -4.57
CA VAL A 224 5.51 5.36 -3.30
C VAL A 224 5.96 6.51 -2.41
N GLY A 225 5.71 6.39 -1.11
CA GLY A 225 6.22 7.34 -0.11
C GLY A 225 7.73 7.21 0.07
N VAL A 226 8.43 8.32 0.28
CA VAL A 226 9.89 8.31 0.42
C VAL A 226 10.31 7.94 1.84
N ALA A 227 11.05 6.84 1.96
CA ALA A 227 11.47 6.32 3.25
C ALA A 227 12.82 6.87 3.74
N GLY A 228 13.57 7.53 2.87
CA GLY A 228 14.90 8.08 3.15
C GLY A 228 15.99 7.44 2.29
N VAL A 229 17.22 7.45 2.82
CA VAL A 229 18.43 7.04 2.11
C VAL A 229 19.06 5.80 2.75
N GLY A 230 19.33 4.79 1.93
CA GLY A 230 19.87 3.49 2.33
C GLY A 230 18.77 2.45 2.62
N ALA A 231 19.10 1.17 2.51
CA ALA A 231 18.16 0.06 2.63
C ALA A 231 17.40 0.02 3.98
N ASP A 232 17.95 0.63 5.02
CA ASP A 232 17.39 0.76 6.36
C ASP A 232 16.51 2.02 6.57
N GLY A 233 16.36 2.88 5.55
CA GLY A 233 15.72 4.21 5.68
C GLY A 233 14.36 4.20 6.38
N ALA A 234 13.53 3.20 6.07
CA ALA A 234 12.19 3.05 6.65
C ALA A 234 12.19 2.69 8.14
N ALA A 235 13.26 2.10 8.68
CA ALA A 235 13.43 1.75 10.10
C ALA A 235 14.16 2.82 10.90
N LEU A 236 14.77 3.82 10.25
CA LEU A 236 15.52 4.85 10.95
C LEU A 236 14.61 5.68 11.88
N PRO A 237 15.11 6.18 13.02
CA PRO A 237 14.36 7.16 13.80
C PRO A 237 14.22 8.47 13.01
N LYS A 238 13.15 9.22 13.25
CA LYS A 238 12.87 10.50 12.56
C LYS A 238 13.97 11.56 12.70
N THR A 239 14.81 11.44 13.72
CA THR A 239 15.95 12.33 13.96
C THR A 239 17.20 11.96 13.17
N HIS A 240 17.19 10.85 12.43
CA HIS A 240 18.34 10.41 11.65
C HIS A 240 18.49 11.25 10.37
N PRO A 241 19.70 11.69 10.00
CA PRO A 241 19.96 12.47 8.77
C PRO A 241 19.73 11.71 7.46
N ARG A 242 19.28 10.45 7.53
CA ARG A 242 18.94 9.60 6.36
C ARG A 242 17.47 9.24 6.34
N ALA A 243 16.70 9.62 7.35
CA ALA A 243 15.27 9.34 7.40
C ALA A 243 14.54 10.25 6.41
N GLY A 244 13.64 9.66 5.62
CA GLY A 244 12.65 10.40 4.84
C GLY A 244 11.37 10.63 5.64
N ILE A 245 10.34 11.17 5.00
CA ILE A 245 9.08 11.45 5.68
C ILE A 245 8.38 10.17 6.15
N PHE A 246 8.33 9.14 5.30
CA PHE A 246 7.63 7.89 5.62
C PHE A 246 8.53 6.90 6.35
N GLY A 247 8.01 6.20 7.35
CA GLY A 247 8.67 5.06 7.98
C GLY A 247 7.66 4.06 8.54
N TRP A 248 8.11 2.84 8.85
CA TRP A 248 7.19 1.77 9.27
C TRP A 248 6.44 2.09 10.56
N ASP A 249 7.14 2.60 11.57
CA ASP A 249 6.58 2.95 12.87
C ASP A 249 6.85 4.44 13.23
N ARG A 250 7.06 5.28 12.21
CA ARG A 250 7.39 6.69 12.36
C ARG A 250 6.21 7.56 11.94
N ARG A 251 5.76 8.41 12.86
CA ARG A 251 4.85 9.54 12.58
C ARG A 251 5.67 10.83 12.50
N THR A 252 5.64 11.46 11.33
CA THR A 252 6.43 12.66 10.99
C THR A 252 5.52 13.88 10.98
N THR A 253 5.88 14.93 11.70
CA THR A 253 5.20 16.23 11.68
C THR A 253 5.95 17.22 10.79
N GLU A 254 5.38 18.39 10.51
CA GLU A 254 6.08 19.46 9.78
C GLU A 254 7.38 19.88 10.50
N GLU A 255 7.38 19.96 11.83
CA GLU A 255 8.55 20.32 12.64
C GLU A 255 9.71 19.32 12.50
N ASP A 256 9.42 18.08 12.11
CA ASP A 256 10.44 17.05 11.86
C ASP A 256 11.15 17.26 10.51
N VAL A 257 10.55 18.00 9.56
CA VAL A 257 11.09 18.27 8.21
C VAL A 257 11.97 19.52 8.23
N ARG A 258 13.19 19.37 8.72
CA ARG A 258 14.14 20.48 8.96
C ARG A 258 14.74 21.06 7.68
N ASP A 259 14.76 20.30 6.60
CA ASP A 259 15.33 20.73 5.32
C ASP A 259 14.35 21.61 4.50
N GLY A 260 13.11 21.73 5.01
CA GLY A 260 12.02 22.51 4.44
C GLY A 260 11.09 21.65 3.59
N LEU A 261 9.78 21.91 3.69
CA LEU A 261 8.75 21.14 3.00
C LEU A 261 8.91 21.17 1.46
N SER A 262 9.29 22.32 0.91
CA SER A 262 9.53 22.53 -0.53
C SER A 262 10.87 21.96 -1.03
N ASN A 263 11.69 21.40 -0.14
CA ASN A 263 12.97 20.77 -0.46
C ASN A 263 13.03 19.30 -0.07
N THR A 264 11.91 18.71 0.35
CA THR A 264 11.85 17.31 0.81
C THR A 264 10.87 16.53 -0.05
N PHE A 265 11.30 15.38 -0.57
CA PHE A 265 10.41 14.46 -1.29
C PHE A 265 9.40 13.84 -0.34
N LEU A 266 8.14 13.87 -0.76
CA LEU A 266 7.05 13.15 -0.12
C LEU A 266 6.76 11.85 -0.86
N VAL A 267 6.51 11.94 -2.18
CA VAL A 267 6.14 10.80 -3.03
C VAL A 267 6.92 10.82 -4.34
N LEU A 268 7.35 9.65 -4.78
CA LEU A 268 7.98 9.42 -6.09
C LEU A 268 7.14 8.48 -6.94
N GLY A 269 7.24 8.64 -8.25
CA GLY A 269 6.71 7.66 -9.21
C GLY A 269 7.56 6.39 -9.21
N ARG A 270 6.94 5.25 -9.49
CA ARG A 270 7.63 3.99 -9.82
C ARG A 270 7.10 3.39 -11.11
N GLU A 271 8.02 2.86 -11.91
CA GLU A 271 7.73 2.19 -13.18
C GLU A 271 8.13 0.71 -13.19
N ASP A 272 8.93 0.29 -12.21
CA ASP A 272 9.32 -1.11 -11.98
C ASP A 272 9.11 -1.48 -10.50
N HIS A 273 9.29 -2.76 -10.16
CA HIS A 273 8.99 -3.32 -8.84
C HIS A 273 7.59 -2.94 -8.38
N LEU A 274 6.62 -3.11 -9.28
CA LEU A 274 5.23 -2.75 -9.04
C LEU A 274 4.59 -3.77 -8.09
N HIS A 275 3.89 -3.27 -7.09
CA HIS A 275 3.10 -4.05 -6.14
C HIS A 275 1.70 -3.45 -6.02
N SER A 276 0.78 -4.19 -5.40
CA SER A 276 -0.54 -3.64 -5.07
C SER A 276 -0.43 -2.25 -4.43
N TRP A 277 -1.30 -1.32 -4.82
CA TRP A 277 -1.40 -0.04 -4.12
C TRP A 277 -1.78 -0.22 -2.65
N ALA A 278 -2.37 -1.35 -2.26
CA ALA A 278 -2.77 -1.63 -0.88
C ALA A 278 -1.67 -2.29 -0.03
N ASP A 279 -0.56 -2.72 -0.62
CA ASP A 279 0.53 -3.40 0.07
C ASP A 279 1.33 -2.41 0.94
N GLY A 280 1.22 -2.56 2.26
CA GLY A 280 1.93 -1.71 3.22
C GLY A 280 3.44 -1.73 3.07
N GLN A 281 4.05 -2.90 2.86
CA GLN A 281 5.51 -3.06 2.77
C GLN A 281 6.10 -2.26 1.62
N HIS A 282 5.45 -2.36 0.46
CA HIS A 282 5.96 -1.83 -0.80
C HIS A 282 5.34 -0.48 -1.17
N SER A 283 4.56 0.13 -0.27
CA SER A 283 3.99 1.47 -0.43
C SER A 283 4.95 2.61 -0.11
N ILE A 284 6.08 2.28 0.51
CA ILE A 284 7.18 3.21 0.78
C ILE A 284 8.48 2.61 0.24
N ARG A 285 9.44 3.46 -0.11
CA ARG A 285 10.71 2.99 -0.69
C ARG A 285 11.87 3.91 -0.29
N PRO A 286 13.00 3.34 0.19
CA PRO A 286 14.23 4.11 0.35
C PRO A 286 15.00 4.20 -0.96
N LEU A 287 15.90 5.18 -1.05
CA LEU A 287 16.90 5.28 -2.10
C LEU A 287 18.09 4.40 -1.77
N THR A 288 18.38 3.39 -2.58
CA THR A 288 19.45 2.41 -2.27
C THR A 288 20.55 2.37 -3.32
N ALA A 289 20.25 2.65 -4.58
CA ALA A 289 21.23 2.50 -5.66
C ALA A 289 21.07 3.54 -6.77
N GLU A 290 22.21 4.03 -7.27
CA GLU A 290 22.28 4.92 -8.42
C GLU A 290 22.27 4.13 -9.75
N PRO A 291 21.80 4.73 -10.86
CA PRO A 291 21.04 5.99 -10.91
C PRO A 291 19.68 5.84 -10.24
N TYR A 292 19.10 6.91 -9.69
CA TYR A 292 17.80 6.79 -9.01
C TYR A 292 16.62 6.80 -9.99
N VAL A 293 16.65 7.69 -10.98
CA VAL A 293 15.61 7.76 -12.02
C VAL A 293 15.84 6.64 -13.03
N ARG A 294 14.88 5.72 -13.14
CA ARG A 294 14.91 4.50 -13.98
C ARG A 294 16.12 3.61 -13.73
N GLY A 295 16.61 3.57 -12.49
CA GLY A 295 17.67 2.65 -12.10
C GLY A 295 17.15 1.51 -11.23
N PRO A 296 18.05 0.87 -10.45
CA PRO A 296 17.74 -0.38 -9.76
C PRO A 296 16.59 -0.29 -8.76
N ASP A 297 16.34 0.89 -8.19
CA ASP A 297 15.24 1.12 -7.25
C ASP A 297 13.86 1.17 -7.94
N GLY A 298 13.80 1.29 -9.27
CA GLY A 298 12.57 1.27 -10.07
C GLY A 298 11.76 2.58 -10.07
N PHE A 299 12.35 3.70 -9.62
CA PHE A 299 11.66 5.00 -9.66
C PHE A 299 11.52 5.50 -11.11
N GLY A 300 10.37 6.11 -11.42
CA GLY A 300 10.08 6.67 -12.73
C GLY A 300 8.60 6.94 -12.94
N THR A 301 8.30 7.83 -13.89
CA THR A 301 6.92 8.15 -14.33
C THR A 301 6.68 7.75 -15.79
N GLY A 302 7.56 6.93 -16.39
CA GLY A 302 7.52 6.57 -17.80
C GLY A 302 8.13 7.62 -18.74
N GLU A 303 8.51 8.79 -18.23
CA GLU A 303 9.14 9.86 -19.02
C GLU A 303 10.63 9.56 -19.26
N PRO A 304 11.16 9.75 -20.48
CA PRO A 304 12.52 9.31 -20.81
C PRO A 304 13.62 10.19 -20.20
N GLU A 305 13.34 11.46 -19.95
CA GLU A 305 14.36 12.44 -19.52
C GLU A 305 14.40 12.68 -18.01
N GLY A 306 13.43 12.16 -17.26
CA GLY A 306 13.27 12.48 -15.85
C GLY A 306 12.00 11.89 -15.26
N MET A 307 11.55 12.46 -14.16
CA MET A 307 10.27 12.12 -13.56
C MET A 307 9.67 13.29 -12.81
N HIS A 308 8.35 13.30 -12.69
CA HIS A 308 7.68 14.19 -11.75
C HIS A 308 7.82 13.63 -10.33
N VAL A 309 7.91 14.53 -9.34
CA VAL A 309 7.95 14.22 -7.92
C VAL A 309 6.97 15.10 -7.16
N LEU A 310 6.45 14.59 -6.04
CA LEU A 310 5.66 15.35 -5.09
C LEU A 310 6.53 15.74 -3.89
N LEU A 311 6.58 17.03 -3.59
CA LEU A 311 7.29 17.58 -2.43
C LEU A 311 6.36 17.63 -1.21
N ALA A 312 6.94 17.79 -0.03
CA ALA A 312 6.21 17.75 1.23
C ALA A 312 5.29 18.96 1.46
N ASP A 313 5.46 20.04 0.69
CA ASP A 313 4.55 21.18 0.65
C ASP A 313 3.37 20.98 -0.32
N GLY A 314 3.25 19.80 -0.94
CA GLY A 314 2.22 19.46 -1.91
C GLY A 314 2.52 19.94 -3.34
N SER A 315 3.64 20.64 -3.56
CA SER A 315 4.03 21.05 -4.92
C SER A 315 4.59 19.89 -5.73
N VAL A 316 4.38 19.95 -7.04
CA VAL A 316 4.88 18.94 -7.99
C VAL A 316 6.00 19.56 -8.82
N LYS A 317 7.11 18.83 -8.96
CA LYS A 317 8.29 19.29 -9.70
C LYS A 317 8.79 18.22 -10.66
N PHE A 318 9.25 18.63 -11.83
CA PHE A 318 10.01 17.75 -12.72
C PHE A 318 11.47 17.67 -12.30
N LEU A 319 11.99 16.45 -12.20
CA LEU A 319 13.37 16.14 -11.87
C LEU A 319 14.04 15.40 -13.01
N SER A 320 15.12 15.96 -13.54
CA SER A 320 15.86 15.37 -14.64
C SER A 320 16.62 14.13 -14.18
N SER A 321 16.72 13.13 -15.06
CA SER A 321 17.62 11.98 -14.91
C SER A 321 19.10 12.38 -14.81
N ALA A 322 19.46 13.60 -15.23
CA ALA A 322 20.80 14.17 -15.11
C ALA A 322 21.06 14.84 -13.74
N THR A 323 20.06 14.90 -12.84
CA THR A 323 20.25 15.47 -11.50
C THR A 323 21.32 14.68 -10.75
N ALA A 324 22.28 15.39 -10.16
CA ALA A 324 23.37 14.79 -9.41
C ALA A 324 22.83 13.89 -8.28
N PRO A 325 23.34 12.66 -8.11
CA PRO A 325 22.82 11.73 -7.11
C PRO A 325 22.80 12.27 -5.68
N VAL A 326 23.79 13.09 -5.30
CA VAL A 326 23.83 13.74 -3.98
C VAL A 326 22.62 14.66 -3.76
N VAL A 327 22.19 15.40 -4.79
CA VAL A 327 21.02 16.28 -4.70
C VAL A 327 19.75 15.44 -4.51
N PHE A 328 19.65 14.32 -5.21
CA PHE A 328 18.53 13.40 -5.10
C PHE A 328 18.44 12.77 -3.68
N ARG A 329 19.59 12.43 -3.07
CA ARG A 329 19.64 11.97 -1.67
C ARG A 329 19.22 13.04 -0.67
N ARG A 330 19.66 14.29 -0.87
CA ARG A 330 19.29 15.42 0.00
C ARG A 330 17.80 15.73 -0.05
N TYR A 331 17.19 15.64 -1.23
CA TYR A 331 15.74 15.70 -1.33
C TYR A 331 15.03 14.56 -0.57
N ALA A 332 15.61 13.36 -0.52
CA ALA A 332 14.97 12.21 0.12
C ALA A 332 15.13 12.16 1.65
N ALA A 333 16.15 12.83 2.20
CA ALA A 333 16.30 13.03 3.63
C ALA A 333 15.46 14.25 4.06
N MET A 334 14.82 14.17 5.23
CA MET A 334 13.98 15.28 5.72
C MET A 334 14.67 16.17 6.77
N ALA A 335 15.82 15.73 7.29
CA ALA A 335 16.51 16.38 8.39
C ALA A 335 18.04 16.21 8.34
N ASP A 336 18.64 16.28 7.15
CA ASP A 336 20.10 16.20 6.97
C ASP A 336 20.80 17.56 7.21
N GLY A 337 20.05 18.66 7.18
CA GLY A 337 20.53 20.03 7.36
C GLY A 337 21.35 20.58 6.18
N GLN A 338 21.30 19.93 5.02
CA GLN A 338 22.10 20.25 3.86
C GLN A 338 21.34 21.09 2.84
N THR A 339 22.07 21.90 2.06
CA THR A 339 21.50 22.64 0.93
C THR A 339 21.37 21.73 -0.28
N LEU A 340 20.51 22.07 -1.24
CA LEU A 340 20.40 21.32 -2.50
C LEU A 340 21.52 21.64 -3.52
N ASP A 341 22.54 22.40 -3.13
CA ASP A 341 23.69 22.70 -3.99
C ASP A 341 24.63 21.50 -4.08
N PRO A 342 24.82 20.88 -5.26
CA PRO A 342 25.68 19.71 -5.41
C PRO A 342 27.14 19.92 -4.96
N MET A 343 27.60 21.17 -4.89
CA MET A 343 28.96 21.50 -4.46
C MET A 343 29.11 21.69 -2.94
N SER A 344 27.99 21.79 -2.21
CA SER A 344 28.03 21.89 -0.75
C SER A 344 28.55 20.58 -0.13
N PRO A 345 29.38 20.63 0.93
CA PRO A 345 29.96 19.43 1.54
C PRO A 345 28.91 18.62 2.31
N GLY A 346 29.08 17.30 2.35
CA GLY A 346 28.25 16.37 3.11
C GLY A 346 27.27 15.57 2.25
N ASP A 347 27.08 14.31 2.59
CA ASP A 347 26.11 13.42 1.96
C ASP A 347 25.32 12.69 3.04
N PRO A 348 23.99 12.53 2.94
CA PRO A 348 23.24 11.65 3.83
C PRO A 348 23.88 10.28 4.02
N LEU A 349 24.49 9.70 2.98
CA LEU A 349 25.18 8.40 3.07
C LEU A 349 26.42 8.41 3.97
N ASP A 350 27.06 9.57 4.15
CA ASP A 350 28.25 9.69 5.00
C ASP A 350 27.89 9.73 6.50
N ALA A 351 26.59 9.88 6.82
CA ALA A 351 26.14 9.89 8.19
C ALA A 351 26.43 8.54 8.87
N PRO A 352 27.03 8.53 10.08
CA PRO A 352 27.30 7.30 10.79
C PRO A 352 25.99 6.53 11.01
N ALA A 353 26.04 5.21 10.82
CA ALA A 353 24.92 4.34 11.15
C ALA A 353 24.47 4.63 12.59
N PRO A 354 23.15 4.62 12.87
CA PRO A 354 22.67 4.88 14.21
C PRO A 354 23.33 3.88 15.14
N VAL A 355 24.00 4.39 16.18
CA VAL A 355 24.42 3.55 17.30
C VAL A 355 23.13 3.14 17.98
N VAL A 356 22.52 2.04 17.52
CA VAL A 356 21.39 1.43 18.21
C VAL A 356 21.93 1.15 19.60
N PRO A 357 21.46 1.83 20.65
CA PRO A 357 21.91 1.54 22.00
C PRO A 357 21.61 0.07 22.17
N SER A 358 22.67 -0.75 22.28
CA SER A 358 22.53 -2.19 22.38
C SER A 358 21.67 -2.43 23.60
N SER A 359 20.37 -2.66 23.35
CA SER A 359 19.38 -2.85 24.39
C SER A 359 19.91 -4.01 25.22
N THR A 360 20.13 -3.69 26.49
CA THR A 360 20.53 -4.58 27.57
C THR A 360 20.06 -5.99 27.26
N SER A 361 21.01 -6.92 27.20
CA SER A 361 20.74 -8.35 27.04
C SER A 361 19.50 -8.74 27.84
N PRO A 362 18.54 -9.47 27.25
CA PRO A 362 17.37 -9.91 28.00
C PRO A 362 17.84 -10.56 29.31
N PRO A 363 17.15 -10.30 30.44
CA PRO A 363 17.56 -10.83 31.74
C PRO A 363 17.79 -12.32 31.58
N ALA A 364 19.02 -12.74 31.89
CA ALA A 364 19.44 -14.13 31.83
C ALA A 364 18.33 -14.99 32.44
N MET A 365 17.63 -15.74 31.59
CA MET A 365 16.70 -16.76 32.06
C MET A 365 17.52 -17.64 33.00
N ALA A 366 17.10 -17.67 34.26
CA ALA A 366 17.74 -18.44 35.31
C ALA A 366 18.05 -19.84 34.78
N ALA A 367 19.34 -20.18 34.87
CA ALA A 367 19.87 -21.49 34.53
C ALA A 367 18.99 -22.58 35.15
N VAL A 368 18.27 -23.31 34.29
CA VAL A 368 17.81 -24.65 34.62
C VAL A 368 19.07 -25.47 34.90
N GLY A 369 19.08 -26.13 36.06
CA GLY A 369 20.27 -26.78 36.61
C GLY A 369 20.89 -27.86 35.70
N PRO A 370 22.11 -28.31 36.05
CA PRO A 370 22.87 -29.26 35.25
C PRO A 370 22.14 -30.61 35.22
N GLY A 371 21.44 -30.85 34.11
CA GLY A 371 20.98 -32.18 33.73
C GLY A 371 22.20 -33.02 33.37
N THR A 372 22.36 -34.12 34.11
CA THR A 372 23.38 -35.16 33.95
C THR A 372 23.59 -35.53 32.47
N PRO A 373 24.83 -35.53 31.96
CA PRO A 373 25.12 -36.00 30.60
C PRO A 373 24.81 -37.50 30.51
N SER A 374 23.77 -37.86 29.77
CA SER A 374 23.58 -39.25 29.35
C SER A 374 24.69 -39.64 28.39
N ALA A 375 25.34 -40.75 28.69
CA ALA A 375 26.41 -41.34 27.92
C ALA A 375 25.99 -41.57 26.45
N PRO A 376 26.90 -41.38 25.49
CA PRO A 376 26.63 -41.65 24.08
C PRO A 376 26.43 -43.16 23.86
N ALA A 377 25.30 -43.52 23.27
CA ALA A 377 25.05 -44.88 22.81
C ALA A 377 26.09 -45.28 21.74
N PRO A 378 26.66 -46.51 21.79
CA PRO A 378 27.63 -46.94 20.81
C PRO A 378 26.95 -47.26 19.47
N GLY A 379 27.45 -46.59 18.42
CA GLY A 379 27.60 -47.14 17.07
C GLY A 379 26.34 -47.67 16.38
N MET A 380 25.61 -46.79 15.70
CA MET A 380 24.95 -47.21 14.45
C MET A 380 25.86 -46.85 13.27
N PRO A 381 26.14 -47.80 12.34
CA PRO A 381 26.85 -47.49 11.11
C PRO A 381 26.02 -46.48 10.32
N ASN A 382 26.68 -45.40 9.91
CA ASN A 382 26.12 -44.33 9.10
C ASN A 382 25.79 -44.88 7.71
N ALA A 383 24.61 -45.49 7.57
CA ALA A 383 24.06 -45.86 6.27
C ALA A 383 23.71 -44.55 5.56
N GLY A 384 24.56 -44.16 4.62
CA GLY A 384 24.45 -42.92 3.85
C GLY A 384 23.02 -42.71 3.36
N LEU A 385 22.39 -41.66 3.87
CA LEU A 385 21.15 -41.15 3.33
C LEU A 385 21.43 -40.81 1.84
N PRO A 386 20.71 -41.42 0.90
CA PRO A 386 20.85 -41.09 -0.52
C PRO A 386 20.59 -39.58 -0.67
N ALA A 387 21.49 -38.90 -1.37
CA ALA A 387 21.36 -37.47 -1.64
C ALA A 387 19.96 -37.20 -2.21
N ASP A 388 19.24 -36.26 -1.59
CA ASP A 388 17.94 -35.83 -2.10
C ASP A 388 18.12 -35.43 -3.57
N PRO A 389 17.35 -36.02 -4.50
CA PRO A 389 17.45 -35.67 -5.90
C PRO A 389 17.17 -34.17 -6.04
N PRO A 390 17.88 -33.46 -6.93
CA PRO A 390 17.69 -32.04 -7.14
C PRO A 390 16.21 -31.78 -7.42
N ILE A 391 15.61 -30.88 -6.62
CA ILE A 391 14.24 -30.42 -6.83
C ILE A 391 14.21 -29.75 -8.20
N LEU A 392 13.69 -30.46 -9.20
CA LEU A 392 13.48 -29.89 -10.52
C LEU A 392 12.44 -28.77 -10.37
N PRO A 393 12.77 -27.51 -10.73
CA PRO A 393 11.80 -26.43 -10.67
C PRO A 393 10.60 -26.83 -11.52
N GLN A 394 9.44 -26.96 -10.88
CA GLN A 394 8.20 -27.12 -11.60
C GLN A 394 7.98 -25.81 -12.35
N LEU A 395 8.13 -25.87 -13.69
CA LEU A 395 7.76 -24.76 -14.57
C LEU A 395 6.36 -24.32 -14.18
N ALA A 396 6.20 -23.01 -13.95
CA ALA A 396 4.90 -22.44 -13.64
C ALA A 396 3.88 -22.95 -14.68
N PRO A 397 2.69 -23.40 -14.26
CA PRO A 397 1.68 -23.86 -15.19
C PRO A 397 1.47 -22.78 -16.25
N GLU A 398 1.41 -23.20 -17.52
CA GLU A 398 1.17 -22.28 -18.63
C GLU A 398 -0.03 -21.40 -18.30
N VAL A 399 0.14 -20.08 -18.49
CA VAL A 399 -0.89 -19.08 -18.22
C VAL A 399 -2.20 -19.56 -18.83
N PRO A 400 -3.29 -19.68 -18.05
CA PRO A 400 -4.52 -20.26 -18.54
C PRO A 400 -4.97 -19.51 -19.79
N MET A 401 -5.17 -20.26 -20.87
CA MET A 401 -5.64 -19.73 -22.14
C MET A 401 -7.03 -19.10 -21.94
N ILE A 402 -7.18 -17.84 -22.30
CA ILE A 402 -8.43 -17.10 -22.17
C ILE A 402 -9.45 -17.69 -23.16
N ASP A 403 -10.62 -18.10 -22.67
CA ASP A 403 -11.74 -18.57 -23.49
C ASP A 403 -12.54 -17.37 -23.99
N PHE A 404 -12.06 -16.76 -25.07
CA PHE A 404 -12.67 -15.58 -25.69
C PHE A 404 -14.10 -15.82 -26.14
N GLU A 405 -14.42 -17.00 -26.67
CA GLU A 405 -15.77 -17.30 -27.14
C GLU A 405 -16.77 -17.25 -25.99
N ARG A 406 -16.43 -17.87 -24.86
CA ARG A 406 -17.27 -17.84 -23.67
C ARG A 406 -17.42 -16.43 -23.10
N ALA A 407 -16.32 -15.68 -23.01
CA ALA A 407 -16.33 -14.32 -22.48
C ALA A 407 -17.20 -13.38 -23.33
N LEU A 408 -17.04 -13.45 -24.65
CA LEU A 408 -17.76 -12.60 -25.61
C LEU A 408 -19.24 -12.97 -25.77
N ALA A 409 -19.58 -14.26 -25.59
CA ALA A 409 -20.97 -14.74 -25.62
C ALA A 409 -21.78 -14.38 -24.37
N GLN A 410 -21.17 -13.79 -23.34
CA GLN A 410 -21.87 -13.35 -22.13
C GLN A 410 -23.00 -12.37 -22.48
N ARG A 411 -24.21 -12.64 -21.98
CA ARG A 411 -25.39 -11.83 -22.22
C ARG A 411 -25.55 -10.73 -21.17
N LEU A 412 -25.80 -9.52 -21.64
CA LEU A 412 -26.10 -8.35 -20.83
C LEU A 412 -27.58 -8.02 -20.96
N ARG A 413 -28.29 -7.93 -19.83
CA ARG A 413 -29.70 -7.52 -19.81
C ARG A 413 -29.86 -6.09 -20.30
N GLU A 414 -29.01 -5.20 -19.80
CA GLU A 414 -28.96 -3.80 -20.17
C GLU A 414 -27.52 -3.29 -20.00
N TYR A 415 -27.08 -2.45 -20.92
CA TYR A 415 -25.89 -1.62 -20.80
C TYR A 415 -26.28 -0.20 -21.19
N ARG A 416 -26.04 0.78 -20.32
CA ARG A 416 -26.44 2.17 -20.56
C ARG A 416 -25.40 3.13 -20.01
N VAL A 417 -24.96 4.02 -20.89
CA VAL A 417 -24.14 5.20 -20.59
C VAL A 417 -25.03 6.42 -20.86
N PRO A 418 -25.79 6.89 -19.84
CA PRO A 418 -26.89 7.85 -20.03
C PRO A 418 -26.39 9.27 -20.35
N THR A 419 -25.20 9.61 -19.90
CA THR A 419 -24.49 10.86 -20.20
C THR A 419 -23.27 10.53 -21.03
N PRO A 420 -22.93 11.30 -22.07
CA PRO A 420 -21.69 11.08 -22.80
C PRO A 420 -20.51 11.05 -21.83
N VAL A 421 -19.70 9.99 -21.87
CA VAL A 421 -18.47 9.84 -21.09
C VAL A 421 -17.28 9.68 -22.04
N PRO A 422 -16.05 10.00 -21.62
CA PRO A 422 -14.86 9.77 -22.42
C PRO A 422 -14.79 8.34 -22.96
N ALA A 423 -14.41 8.18 -24.22
CA ALA A 423 -14.31 6.88 -24.87
C ALA A 423 -13.39 5.91 -24.13
N GLU A 424 -12.31 6.43 -23.54
CA GLU A 424 -11.37 5.65 -22.74
C GLU A 424 -12.04 5.00 -21.51
N ASP A 425 -12.91 5.74 -20.82
CA ASP A 425 -13.65 5.23 -19.66
C ASP A 425 -14.59 4.08 -20.05
N VAL A 426 -15.27 4.20 -21.20
CA VAL A 426 -16.09 3.10 -21.76
C VAL A 426 -15.24 1.89 -22.08
N LEU A 427 -14.06 2.08 -22.67
CA LEU A 427 -13.15 0.97 -23.01
C LEU A 427 -12.62 0.26 -21.76
N TYR A 428 -12.30 0.98 -20.69
CA TYR A 428 -11.96 0.36 -19.40
C TYR A 428 -13.13 -0.43 -18.81
N GLU A 429 -14.33 0.15 -18.80
CA GLU A 429 -15.53 -0.55 -18.31
C GLU A 429 -15.80 -1.83 -19.12
N LEU A 430 -15.67 -1.76 -20.46
CA LEU A 430 -15.82 -2.93 -21.32
C LEU A 430 -14.80 -4.02 -21.03
N GLN A 431 -13.55 -3.66 -20.74
CA GLN A 431 -12.53 -4.65 -20.37
C GLN A 431 -12.92 -5.39 -19.10
N GLU A 432 -13.44 -4.68 -18.10
CA GLU A 432 -13.91 -5.28 -16.86
C GLU A 432 -15.14 -6.18 -17.08
N ILE A 433 -16.11 -5.75 -17.90
CA ILE A 433 -17.29 -6.55 -18.24
C ILE A 433 -16.92 -7.82 -19.03
N ALA A 434 -15.99 -7.68 -19.97
CA ALA A 434 -15.59 -8.76 -20.86
C ALA A 434 -14.66 -9.76 -20.18
N ALA A 435 -13.98 -9.38 -19.09
CA ALA A 435 -12.96 -10.17 -18.42
C ALA A 435 -11.87 -10.70 -19.39
N VAL A 436 -11.61 -9.94 -20.46
CA VAL A 436 -10.55 -10.19 -21.44
C VAL A 436 -9.79 -8.89 -21.69
N PRO A 437 -8.45 -8.94 -21.86
CA PRO A 437 -7.68 -7.74 -22.16
C PRO A 437 -8.17 -7.07 -23.45
N LEU A 438 -8.37 -5.77 -23.39
CA LEU A 438 -8.64 -4.93 -24.55
C LEU A 438 -7.40 -4.06 -24.82
N ASP A 439 -7.03 -3.94 -26.09
CA ASP A 439 -5.90 -3.11 -26.53
C ASP A 439 -6.41 -2.07 -27.52
N TRP A 440 -6.37 -0.81 -27.13
CA TRP A 440 -6.76 0.34 -27.95
C TRP A 440 -5.59 1.31 -28.18
N SER A 441 -4.35 0.87 -27.94
CA SER A 441 -3.14 1.69 -28.12
C SER A 441 -3.01 2.25 -29.54
N ALA A 442 -3.51 1.54 -30.55
CA ALA A 442 -3.53 2.02 -31.94
C ALA A 442 -4.52 3.19 -32.15
N LEU A 443 -5.61 3.25 -31.37
CA LEU A 443 -6.53 4.40 -31.41
C LEU A 443 -5.91 5.61 -30.71
N ASP A 444 -5.23 5.37 -29.59
CA ASP A 444 -4.54 6.41 -28.83
C ASP A 444 -3.41 7.06 -29.64
N ALA A 445 -2.59 6.24 -30.31
CA ALA A 445 -1.51 6.72 -31.17
C ALA A 445 -1.96 7.60 -32.34
N GLU A 446 -3.21 7.47 -32.79
CA GLU A 446 -3.82 8.30 -33.84
C GLU A 446 -4.66 9.46 -33.28
N ASN A 447 -4.63 9.70 -31.97
CA ASN A 447 -5.49 10.64 -31.25
C ASN A 447 -6.99 10.41 -31.55
N ALA A 448 -7.39 9.17 -31.86
CA ALA A 448 -8.77 8.84 -32.22
C ALA A 448 -9.71 8.83 -31.00
N LEU A 449 -9.15 8.85 -29.79
CA LEU A 449 -9.87 8.89 -28.52
C LEU A 449 -10.01 10.33 -27.96
N ASP A 450 -9.17 11.26 -28.39
CA ASP A 450 -9.10 12.61 -27.83
C ASP A 450 -10.42 13.37 -28.00
N GLY A 451 -11.00 13.78 -26.86
CA GLY A 451 -12.28 14.49 -26.81
C GLY A 451 -13.48 13.66 -27.28
N LYS A 452 -13.30 12.37 -27.55
CA LYS A 452 -14.37 11.51 -28.03
C LYS A 452 -15.25 11.07 -26.86
N MET A 453 -16.51 11.48 -26.91
CA MET A 453 -17.50 11.17 -25.89
C MET A 453 -18.48 10.13 -26.45
N LEU A 454 -18.69 9.04 -25.71
CA LEU A 454 -19.58 7.95 -26.09
C LEU A 454 -20.85 7.97 -25.23
N ALA A 455 -21.99 7.80 -25.88
CA ALA A 455 -23.29 7.56 -25.24
C ALA A 455 -23.93 6.36 -25.92
N LEU A 456 -24.11 5.27 -25.17
CA LEU A 456 -24.55 3.98 -25.69
C LEU A 456 -25.68 3.43 -24.80
N SER A 457 -26.69 2.85 -25.42
CA SER A 457 -27.77 2.17 -24.70
C SER A 457 -28.17 0.91 -25.47
N MET A 458 -27.93 -0.25 -24.88
CA MET A 458 -28.24 -1.55 -25.46
C MET A 458 -29.01 -2.41 -24.46
N GLN A 459 -29.98 -3.18 -24.93
CA GLN A 459 -30.75 -4.13 -24.12
C GLN A 459 -30.66 -5.52 -24.75
N ASN A 460 -30.63 -6.55 -23.90
CA ASN A 460 -30.55 -7.96 -24.32
C ASN A 460 -29.41 -8.23 -25.31
N THR A 461 -28.25 -7.62 -25.08
CA THR A 461 -27.08 -7.68 -25.96
C THR A 461 -26.08 -8.74 -25.47
N THR A 462 -25.01 -8.98 -26.24
CA THR A 462 -23.82 -9.70 -25.79
C THR A 462 -22.66 -8.73 -25.58
N VAL A 463 -21.64 -9.16 -24.83
CA VAL A 463 -20.38 -8.42 -24.70
C VAL A 463 -19.75 -8.18 -26.08
N GLU A 464 -19.77 -9.19 -26.96
CA GLU A 464 -19.31 -9.06 -28.34
C GLU A 464 -20.01 -7.93 -29.10
N ALA A 465 -21.34 -7.92 -29.09
CA ALA A 465 -22.13 -6.93 -29.81
C ALA A 465 -21.96 -5.51 -29.23
N LEU A 466 -21.68 -5.42 -27.92
CA LEU A 466 -21.36 -4.16 -27.26
C LEU A 466 -19.96 -3.64 -27.65
N ILE A 467 -18.95 -4.51 -27.66
CA ILE A 467 -17.59 -4.19 -28.16
C ILE A 467 -17.66 -3.72 -29.62
N ASP A 468 -18.42 -4.41 -30.47
CA ASP A 468 -18.62 -4.02 -31.87
C ASP A 468 -19.35 -2.68 -32.00
N ALA A 469 -20.28 -2.36 -31.09
CA ALA A 469 -20.96 -1.08 -31.06
C ALA A 469 -20.00 0.07 -30.72
N VAL A 470 -19.17 -0.11 -29.68
CA VAL A 470 -18.12 0.85 -29.34
C VAL A 470 -17.13 1.01 -30.49
N ALA A 471 -16.68 -0.08 -31.10
CA ALA A 471 -15.76 -0.02 -32.24
C ALA A 471 -16.33 0.79 -33.41
N ARG A 472 -17.64 0.66 -33.71
CA ARG A 472 -18.30 1.46 -34.75
C ARG A 472 -18.31 2.95 -34.41
N GLU A 473 -18.68 3.31 -33.18
CA GLU A 473 -18.62 4.71 -32.73
C GLU A 473 -17.20 5.27 -32.81
N LEU A 474 -16.20 4.43 -32.54
CA LEU A 474 -14.78 4.76 -32.61
C LEU A 474 -14.20 4.76 -34.04
N SER A 475 -14.98 4.43 -35.07
CA SER A 475 -14.47 4.22 -36.44
C SER A 475 -13.30 3.22 -36.47
N ALA A 476 -13.42 2.14 -35.68
CA ALA A 476 -12.41 1.11 -35.51
C ALA A 476 -12.93 -0.26 -35.96
N LYS A 477 -12.01 -1.14 -36.37
CA LYS A 477 -12.23 -2.58 -36.52
C LYS A 477 -11.73 -3.31 -35.27
N VAL A 478 -12.42 -4.38 -34.91
CA VAL A 478 -12.03 -5.27 -33.82
C VAL A 478 -11.25 -6.44 -34.38
N VAL A 479 -10.03 -6.66 -33.88
CA VAL A 479 -9.16 -7.78 -34.25
C VAL A 479 -8.90 -8.63 -33.01
N ARG A 480 -9.18 -9.93 -33.08
CA ARG A 480 -8.95 -10.87 -31.97
C ARG A 480 -7.59 -11.54 -32.15
N ASP A 481 -6.77 -11.53 -31.11
CA ASP A 481 -5.57 -12.35 -31.06
C ASP A 481 -5.64 -13.34 -29.87
N ARG A 482 -4.58 -14.11 -29.63
CA ARG A 482 -4.55 -15.13 -28.57
C ARG A 482 -4.50 -14.55 -27.14
N ARG A 483 -4.28 -13.25 -26.99
CA ARG A 483 -3.98 -12.56 -25.72
C ARG A 483 -4.94 -11.39 -25.44
N ALA A 484 -5.47 -10.74 -26.46
CA ALA A 484 -6.30 -9.55 -26.32
C ALA A 484 -7.26 -9.36 -27.51
N ILE A 485 -8.21 -8.43 -27.32
CA ILE A 485 -9.04 -7.88 -28.37
C ILE A 485 -8.52 -6.49 -28.70
N ARG A 486 -8.08 -6.28 -29.95
CA ARG A 486 -7.49 -5.03 -30.41
C ARG A 486 -8.48 -4.17 -31.16
N PHE A 487 -8.52 -2.88 -30.85
CA PHE A 487 -9.19 -1.86 -31.63
C PHE A 487 -8.19 -1.25 -32.59
N VAL A 488 -8.44 -1.40 -33.89
CA VAL A 488 -7.57 -0.85 -34.94
C VAL A 488 -8.37 0.22 -35.70
N PRO A 489 -7.85 1.45 -35.84
CA PRO A 489 -8.49 2.48 -36.65
C PRO A 489 -8.85 1.97 -38.04
N LEU A 490 -10.06 2.25 -38.50
CA LEU A 490 -10.38 2.15 -39.93
C LEU A 490 -9.68 3.33 -40.59
N MET A 491 -8.50 3.08 -41.18
CA MET A 491 -7.73 4.12 -41.85
C MET A 491 -8.64 5.03 -42.66
N ALA A 492 -8.63 6.32 -42.35
CA ALA A 492 -9.24 7.30 -43.23
C ALA A 492 -8.60 7.11 -44.61
N PRO A 493 -9.39 7.02 -45.70
CA PRO A 493 -8.80 6.97 -47.03
C PRO A 493 -7.88 8.19 -47.14
N SER A 494 -6.59 7.94 -47.38
CA SER A 494 -5.58 8.99 -47.54
C SER A 494 -6.13 10.02 -48.51
N ALA A 495 -6.39 11.24 -48.01
CA ALA A 495 -6.79 12.36 -48.84
C ALA A 495 -5.61 12.67 -49.77
N ASN A 496 -5.67 12.15 -51.00
CA ASN A 496 -4.77 12.48 -52.09
C ASN A 496 -5.03 13.89 -52.60
#